data_AF-A0A965M5Z8-F1
#
_entry.id   AF-A0A965M5Z8-F1
#
_cell.length_a   1.000
_cell.length_b   1.000
_cell.length_c   1.000
_cell.angle_alpha   90.00
_cell.angle_beta   90.00
_cell.angle_gamma   90.00
#
_symmetry.space_group_name_H-M   'P 1'
#
loop_
_entity.id
_entity.type
_entity.pdbx_description
1 polymer ?
#
loop_
_entity_poly.entity_id
_entity_poly.type
_entity_poly.pdbx_seq_one_letter_code
_entity_poly.pdbx_strand_id
1 'polypeptide(L)'
;RVVSIYEFLEKRFGPRSRQAASAIFLITRALASGTRLYVAAIVLVLGYEIYTGTHPTPMVELGIYLLALFVLVALTAVYTAVGGIKAVVWTDVIQACVMFSGLGFVMWHLWRSIPGGLPTIHGMLQNPDDLSFWNLGPYFPNDLWATLRGVFETEYTVWTAFFAATFVTMATHGTDQDMVQRMLTAKNPSKSRLALVASGLADLPIVFAFLSIGILLYVHYQQDPDPNLPTRNAHVFAYYILHQLPPGFRGLLIAGIFATAMGSLSTALNALATSWVRDWYEPFFAPHFKNSNSLRAARWSTVAFAGILVLIGGATAWVVISNPTSRILPIVLGVFGYTYGSLLGIFLLGALTKNRGSDTGNLIAMVAGFLAVAVLSGLPSDLLKLIGLPPLPRPDWLPIIAFPWRITFGTLTTFLVAYFFTPKSR
;
A
#
# COMPACT_ATOMS: atom_id res chain seq x y z
N ARG A 1 10.85 -26.31 -4.66
CA ARG A 1 9.91 -25.27 -5.14
C ARG A 1 8.81 -25.14 -4.10
N VAL A 2 8.50 -23.92 -3.68
CA VAL A 2 7.35 -23.62 -2.82
C VAL A 2 6.33 -22.87 -3.68
N VAL A 3 5.04 -23.07 -3.44
CA VAL A 3 3.98 -22.32 -4.16
C VAL A 3 3.58 -21.10 -3.33
N SER A 4 3.49 -21.26 -2.01
CA SER A 4 3.41 -20.19 -1.02
C SER A 4 4.78 -19.95 -0.39
N ILE A 5 5.21 -18.69 -0.26
CA ILE A 5 6.45 -18.37 0.45
C ILE A 5 6.38 -18.85 1.90
N TYR A 6 5.20 -18.91 2.51
CA TYR A 6 5.03 -19.33 3.90
C TYR A 6 5.31 -20.82 4.13
N GLU A 7 5.34 -21.66 3.07
CA GLU A 7 5.82 -23.05 3.15
C GLU A 7 7.30 -23.13 3.58
N PHE A 8 8.09 -22.08 3.31
CA PHE A 8 9.45 -21.98 3.83
C PHE A 8 9.46 -21.97 5.36
N LEU A 9 8.57 -21.20 5.99
CA LEU A 9 8.47 -21.11 7.44
C LEU A 9 8.00 -22.43 8.07
N GLU A 10 7.13 -23.18 7.40
CA GLU A 10 6.76 -24.52 7.83
C GLU A 10 7.95 -25.47 7.85
N LYS A 11 8.73 -25.50 6.77
CA LYS A 11 9.93 -26.35 6.70
C LYS A 11 10.98 -25.96 7.75
N ARG A 12 11.07 -24.66 8.05
CA ARG A 12 12.08 -24.12 8.97
C ARG A 12 11.67 -24.21 10.44
N PHE A 13 10.40 -24.02 10.77
CA PHE A 13 9.92 -23.88 12.15
C PHE A 13 8.74 -24.78 12.48
N GLY A 14 7.75 -24.85 11.60
CA GLY A 14 6.58 -25.72 11.75
C GLY A 14 5.29 -25.08 11.24
N PRO A 15 4.17 -25.83 11.28
CA PRO A 15 2.91 -25.44 10.66
C PRO A 15 2.29 -24.18 11.27
N ARG A 16 2.47 -23.91 12.58
CA ARG A 16 1.89 -22.72 13.22
C ARG A 16 2.53 -21.44 12.70
N SER A 17 3.84 -21.47 12.46
CA SER A 17 4.59 -20.35 11.89
C SER A 17 4.10 -20.01 10.49
N ARG A 18 3.83 -21.03 9.65
CA ARG A 18 3.23 -20.84 8.32
C ARG A 18 1.84 -20.23 8.40
N GLN A 19 0.96 -20.79 9.23
CA GLN A 19 -0.42 -20.34 9.36
C GLN A 19 -0.48 -18.88 9.85
N ALA A 20 0.30 -18.55 10.87
CA ALA A 20 0.36 -17.19 11.41
C ALA A 20 0.88 -16.19 10.37
N ALA A 21 1.96 -16.53 9.64
CA ALA A 21 2.48 -15.65 8.59
C ALA A 21 1.48 -15.49 7.43
N SER A 22 0.84 -16.58 6.99
CA SER A 22 -0.19 -16.53 5.95
C SER A 22 -1.39 -15.69 6.38
N ALA A 23 -1.88 -15.83 7.62
CA ALA A 23 -2.96 -15.00 8.16
C ALA A 23 -2.61 -13.51 8.17
N ILE A 24 -1.43 -13.16 8.68
CA ILE A 24 -0.96 -11.78 8.72
C ILE A 24 -0.88 -11.21 7.30
N PHE A 25 -0.36 -11.98 6.34
CA PHE A 25 -0.35 -11.57 4.94
C PHE A 25 -1.76 -11.34 4.39
N LEU A 26 -2.69 -12.30 4.57
CA LEU A 26 -4.06 -12.21 4.06
C LEU A 26 -4.76 -10.94 4.58
N ILE A 27 -4.66 -10.69 5.89
CA ILE A 27 -5.23 -9.49 6.53
C ILE A 27 -4.59 -8.22 5.97
N THR A 28 -3.26 -8.16 5.96
CA THR A 28 -2.54 -6.96 5.53
C THR A 28 -2.81 -6.63 4.08
N ARG A 29 -2.75 -7.65 3.22
CA ARG A 29 -2.95 -7.49 1.79
C ARG A 29 -4.40 -7.13 1.48
N ALA A 30 -5.37 -7.70 2.18
CA ALA A 30 -6.77 -7.32 2.05
C ALA A 30 -7.00 -5.86 2.46
N LEU A 31 -6.48 -5.45 3.63
CA LEU A 31 -6.58 -4.07 4.10
C LEU A 31 -5.91 -3.09 3.12
N ALA A 32 -4.64 -3.33 2.77
CA ALA A 32 -3.88 -2.42 1.93
C ALA A 32 -4.48 -2.30 0.52
N SER A 33 -4.84 -3.41 -0.10
CA SER A 33 -5.44 -3.40 -1.44
C SER A 33 -6.85 -2.80 -1.42
N GLY A 34 -7.67 -3.12 -0.42
CA GLY A 34 -9.03 -2.59 -0.30
C GLY A 34 -9.02 -1.07 -0.09
N THR A 35 -8.16 -0.58 0.81
CA THR A 35 -7.95 0.85 1.06
C THR A 35 -7.41 1.56 -0.18
N ARG A 36 -6.53 0.93 -0.98
CA ARG A 36 -6.04 1.52 -2.23
C ARG A 36 -7.14 1.67 -3.29
N LEU A 37 -8.15 0.80 -3.31
CA LEU A 37 -9.25 0.88 -4.29
C LEU A 37 -10.06 2.17 -4.16
N TYR A 38 -10.21 2.69 -2.94
CA TYR A 38 -10.89 3.97 -2.69
C TYR A 38 -10.33 5.10 -3.57
N VAL A 39 -9.01 5.18 -3.71
CA VAL A 39 -8.33 6.23 -4.48
C VAL A 39 -8.74 6.22 -5.95
N ALA A 40 -8.88 5.03 -6.55
CA ALA A 40 -9.29 4.89 -7.95
C ALA A 40 -10.76 5.32 -8.16
N ALA A 41 -11.60 5.21 -7.14
CA ALA A 41 -13.01 5.55 -7.21
C ALA A 41 -13.27 7.07 -7.08
N ILE A 42 -12.30 7.88 -6.64
CA ILE A 42 -12.41 9.35 -6.54
C ILE A 42 -12.89 9.97 -7.86
N VAL A 43 -12.36 9.48 -8.99
CA VAL A 43 -12.70 10.00 -10.33
C VAL A 43 -14.19 9.89 -10.64
N LEU A 44 -14.87 8.84 -10.16
CA LEU A 44 -16.31 8.66 -10.40
C LEU A 44 -17.17 9.58 -9.54
N VAL A 45 -16.73 9.87 -8.31
CA VAL A 45 -17.41 10.84 -7.44
C VAL A 45 -17.34 12.25 -8.05
N LEU A 46 -16.16 12.67 -8.50
CA LEU A 46 -16.01 13.95 -9.18
C LEU A 46 -16.74 13.98 -10.52
N GLY A 47 -16.76 12.86 -11.26
CA GLY A 47 -17.55 12.73 -12.49
C GLY A 47 -19.05 12.90 -12.26
N TYR A 48 -19.58 12.40 -11.14
CA TYR A 48 -20.96 12.61 -10.74
C TYR A 48 -21.26 14.09 -10.48
N GLU A 49 -20.39 14.78 -9.74
CA GLU A 49 -20.54 16.21 -9.44
C GLU A 49 -20.59 17.08 -10.71
N ILE A 50 -19.75 16.77 -11.70
CA ILE A 50 -19.77 17.44 -13.01
C ILE A 50 -21.08 17.20 -13.76
N TYR A 51 -21.60 15.97 -13.70
CA TYR A 51 -22.82 15.61 -14.41
C TYR A 51 -24.08 16.21 -13.77
N THR A 52 -24.15 16.25 -12.44
CA THR A 52 -25.33 16.75 -11.72
C THR A 52 -25.25 18.23 -11.37
N GLY A 53 -24.06 18.84 -11.45
CA GLY A 53 -23.81 20.22 -11.03
C GLY A 53 -23.94 20.45 -9.53
N THR A 54 -23.99 19.38 -8.72
CA THR A 54 -24.18 19.48 -7.27
C THR A 54 -23.23 18.54 -6.53
N HIS A 55 -22.69 19.00 -5.40
CA HIS A 55 -21.90 18.16 -4.52
C HIS A 55 -22.81 17.09 -3.87
N PRO A 56 -22.46 15.79 -3.95
CA PRO A 56 -23.26 14.74 -3.36
C PRO A 56 -23.29 14.85 -1.83
N THR A 57 -24.43 14.54 -1.22
CA THR A 57 -24.50 14.37 0.24
C THR A 57 -23.63 13.19 0.68
N PRO A 58 -23.16 13.11 1.95
CA PRO A 58 -22.26 12.04 2.40
C PRO A 58 -22.76 10.62 2.10
N MET A 59 -24.08 10.38 2.15
CA MET A 59 -24.68 9.08 1.82
C MET A 59 -24.68 8.78 0.33
N VAL A 60 -24.93 9.79 -0.51
CA VAL A 60 -24.86 9.66 -1.97
C VAL A 60 -23.40 9.46 -2.39
N GLU A 61 -22.48 10.22 -1.80
CA GLU A 61 -21.03 10.08 -2.02
C GLU A 61 -20.56 8.64 -1.71
N LEU A 62 -20.95 8.10 -0.54
CA LEU A 62 -20.67 6.72 -0.19
C LEU A 62 -21.28 5.72 -1.18
N GLY A 63 -22.53 5.94 -1.61
CA GLY A 63 -23.20 5.08 -2.59
C GLY A 63 -22.45 5.04 -3.93
N ILE A 64 -21.94 6.18 -4.40
CA ILE A 64 -21.13 6.27 -5.63
C ILE A 64 -19.80 5.51 -5.44
N TYR A 65 -19.12 5.68 -4.31
CA TYR A 65 -17.91 4.90 -4.02
C TYR A 65 -18.19 3.40 -4.01
N LEU A 66 -19.25 2.94 -3.34
CA LEU A 66 -19.58 1.51 -3.29
C LEU A 66 -19.89 0.94 -4.66
N LEU A 67 -20.64 1.67 -5.50
CA LEU A 67 -20.91 1.28 -6.88
C LEU A 67 -19.62 1.20 -7.71
N ALA A 68 -18.77 2.24 -7.63
CA ALA A 68 -17.49 2.30 -8.32
C ALA A 68 -16.59 1.12 -7.96
N LEU A 69 -16.44 0.87 -6.65
CA LEU A 69 -15.66 -0.24 -6.11
C LEU A 69 -16.22 -1.58 -6.57
N PHE A 70 -17.54 -1.77 -6.49
CA PHE A 70 -18.19 -2.98 -6.95
C PHE A 70 -17.92 -3.25 -8.44
N VAL A 71 -18.09 -2.25 -9.31
CA VAL A 71 -17.85 -2.39 -10.75
C VAL A 71 -16.39 -2.70 -11.04
N LEU A 72 -15.45 -1.94 -10.46
CA LEU A 72 -14.01 -2.16 -10.64
C LEU A 72 -13.59 -3.56 -10.20
N VAL A 73 -14.10 -3.99 -9.05
CA VAL A 73 -13.78 -5.30 -8.49
C VAL A 73 -14.44 -6.43 -9.28
N ALA A 74 -15.70 -6.30 -9.67
CA ALA A 74 -16.40 -7.30 -10.46
C ALA A 74 -15.71 -7.52 -11.82
N LEU A 75 -15.42 -6.43 -12.54
CA LEU A 75 -14.71 -6.50 -13.83
C LEU A 75 -13.33 -7.14 -13.64
N THR A 76 -12.61 -6.76 -12.59
CA THR A 76 -11.27 -7.30 -12.32
C THR A 76 -11.29 -8.77 -11.95
N ALA A 77 -12.21 -9.18 -11.08
CA ALA A 77 -12.37 -10.56 -10.66
C ALA A 77 -12.72 -11.48 -11.84
N VAL A 78 -13.57 -11.04 -12.77
CA VAL A 78 -13.96 -11.81 -13.97
C VAL A 78 -12.74 -12.14 -14.82
N TYR A 79 -11.97 -11.14 -15.26
CA TYR A 79 -10.82 -11.43 -16.14
C TYR A 79 -9.69 -12.15 -15.40
N THR A 80 -9.50 -11.88 -14.10
CA THR A 80 -8.50 -12.57 -13.27
C THR A 80 -8.84 -14.06 -13.12
N ALA A 81 -10.11 -14.39 -12.87
CA ALA A 81 -10.58 -15.76 -12.69
C ALA A 81 -10.54 -16.59 -14.00
N VAL A 82 -10.69 -15.93 -15.15
CA VAL A 82 -10.66 -16.57 -16.48
C VAL A 82 -9.23 -16.69 -17.02
N GLY A 83 -8.41 -15.64 -16.92
CA GLY A 83 -7.13 -15.55 -17.62
C GLY A 83 -5.91 -16.15 -16.91
N GLY A 84 -5.94 -16.24 -15.57
CA GLY A 84 -4.79 -16.68 -14.77
C GLY A 84 -3.56 -15.77 -14.88
N ILE A 85 -2.47 -16.13 -14.18
CA ILE A 85 -1.29 -15.26 -14.00
C ILE A 85 -0.65 -14.77 -15.32
N LYS A 86 -0.66 -15.58 -16.40
CA LYS A 86 -0.06 -15.19 -17.68
C LYS A 86 -0.85 -14.09 -18.39
N ALA A 87 -2.19 -14.20 -18.40
CA ALA A 87 -3.03 -13.17 -19.00
C ALA A 87 -2.94 -11.86 -18.21
N VAL A 88 -2.90 -11.95 -16.87
CA VAL A 88 -2.72 -10.80 -15.97
C VAL A 88 -1.43 -10.05 -16.29
N VAL A 89 -0.30 -10.74 -16.49
CA VAL A 89 0.97 -10.09 -16.84
C VAL A 89 0.89 -9.33 -18.17
N TRP A 90 0.20 -9.85 -19.18
CA TRP A 90 0.04 -9.14 -20.46
C TRP A 90 -0.87 -7.93 -20.36
N THR A 91 -1.96 -8.04 -19.60
CA THR A 91 -2.83 -6.88 -19.33
C THR A 91 -2.07 -5.80 -18.58
N ASP A 92 -1.23 -6.16 -17.60
CA ASP A 92 -0.41 -5.22 -16.84
C ASP A 92 0.55 -4.42 -17.75
N VAL A 93 1.13 -5.05 -18.78
CA VAL A 93 1.99 -4.36 -19.75
C VAL A 93 1.22 -3.30 -20.55
N ILE A 94 0.02 -3.64 -21.03
CA ILE A 94 -0.84 -2.70 -21.76
C ILE A 94 -1.25 -1.55 -20.84
N GLN A 95 -1.65 -1.86 -19.61
CA GLN A 95 -2.04 -0.88 -18.59
C GLN A 95 -0.88 0.07 -18.25
N ALA A 96 0.34 -0.45 -18.13
CA ALA A 96 1.53 0.36 -17.93
C ALA A 96 1.76 1.34 -19.10
N CYS A 97 1.63 0.88 -20.35
CA CYS A 97 1.78 1.75 -21.52
C CYS A 97 0.76 2.90 -21.52
N VAL A 98 -0.50 2.62 -21.18
CA VAL A 98 -1.55 3.65 -21.05
C VAL A 98 -1.21 4.62 -19.93
N MET A 99 -0.76 4.12 -18.78
CA MET A 99 -0.36 4.93 -17.62
C MET A 99 0.80 5.88 -17.99
N PHE A 100 1.88 5.39 -18.60
CA PHE A 100 3.02 6.23 -18.99
C PHE A 100 2.66 7.29 -20.02
N SER A 101 1.83 6.92 -21.01
CA SER A 101 1.36 7.85 -22.04
C SER A 101 0.52 8.96 -21.42
N GLY A 102 -0.39 8.60 -20.51
CA GLY A 102 -1.20 9.55 -19.77
C GLY A 102 -0.35 10.47 -18.88
N LEU A 103 0.56 9.89 -18.11
CA LEU A 103 1.44 10.63 -17.20
C LEU A 103 2.28 11.67 -17.95
N GLY A 104 2.90 11.28 -19.06
CA GLY A 104 3.66 12.19 -19.90
C GLY A 104 2.80 13.31 -20.50
N PHE A 105 1.59 12.98 -20.96
CA PHE A 105 0.66 13.97 -21.49
C PHE A 105 0.21 14.99 -20.44
N VAL A 106 -0.17 14.54 -19.24
CA VAL A 106 -0.57 15.43 -18.13
C VAL A 106 0.54 16.40 -17.78
N MET A 107 1.77 15.89 -17.60
CA MET A 107 2.93 16.72 -17.28
C MET A 107 3.15 17.79 -18.36
N TRP A 108 3.09 17.38 -19.63
CA TRP A 108 3.23 18.29 -20.75
C TRP A 108 2.11 19.34 -20.79
N HIS A 109 0.86 18.94 -20.56
CA HIS A 109 -0.30 19.84 -20.57
C HIS A 109 -0.24 20.85 -19.42
N LEU A 110 0.07 20.41 -18.20
CA LEU A 110 0.25 21.28 -17.04
C LEU A 110 1.38 22.29 -17.24
N TRP A 111 2.52 21.84 -17.78
CA TRP A 111 3.63 22.74 -18.05
C TRP A 111 3.26 23.81 -19.09
N ARG A 112 2.47 23.44 -20.10
CA ARG A 112 1.98 24.36 -21.14
C ARG A 112 0.86 25.29 -20.65
N SER A 113 0.11 24.93 -19.61
CA SER A 113 -0.98 25.74 -19.08
C SER A 113 -0.52 26.86 -18.15
N ILE A 114 0.76 26.93 -17.78
CA ILE A 114 1.33 27.95 -16.89
C ILE A 114 1.90 29.11 -17.74
N PRO A 115 1.27 30.29 -17.75
CA PRO A 115 1.80 31.46 -18.46
C PRO A 115 3.20 31.83 -17.95
N GLY A 116 4.13 32.04 -18.89
CA GLY A 116 5.53 32.34 -18.59
C GLY A 116 6.39 31.11 -18.27
N GLY A 117 5.82 29.91 -18.18
CA GLY A 117 6.56 28.64 -18.12
C GLY A 117 7.53 28.53 -16.93
N LEU A 118 8.76 28.06 -17.18
CA LEU A 118 9.77 27.82 -16.13
C LEU A 118 10.11 29.07 -15.29
N PRO A 119 10.29 30.27 -15.85
CA PRO A 119 10.47 31.50 -15.07
C PRO A 119 9.40 31.72 -14.00
N THR A 120 8.13 31.53 -14.36
CA THR A 120 6.99 31.65 -13.45
C THR A 120 7.05 30.60 -12.35
N ILE A 121 7.27 29.33 -12.73
CA ILE A 121 7.38 28.22 -11.78
C ILE A 121 8.49 28.51 -10.76
N HIS A 122 9.66 28.94 -11.23
CA HIS A 122 10.78 29.28 -10.36
C HIS A 122 10.48 30.50 -9.48
N GLY A 123 9.81 31.52 -10.02
CA GLY A 123 9.40 32.71 -9.27
C GLY A 123 8.40 32.43 -8.15
N MET A 124 7.56 31.40 -8.30
CA MET A 124 6.58 30.99 -7.29
C MET A 124 7.11 30.00 -6.25
N LEU A 125 8.24 29.34 -6.54
CA LEU A 125 8.85 28.32 -5.68
C LEU A 125 10.16 28.85 -5.07
N GLN A 126 10.10 30.05 -4.49
CA GLN A 126 11.25 30.71 -3.90
C GLN A 126 11.43 30.44 -2.41
N ASN A 127 10.42 29.85 -1.74
CA ASN A 127 10.59 29.56 -0.33
C ASN A 127 11.58 28.39 -0.19
N PRO A 128 12.48 28.44 0.82
CA PRO A 128 13.49 27.40 1.01
C PRO A 128 12.92 25.97 1.10
N ASP A 129 11.70 25.84 1.61
CA ASP A 129 11.05 24.56 1.85
C ASP A 129 10.29 24.00 0.63
N ASP A 130 9.96 24.83 -0.37
CA ASP A 130 9.10 24.48 -1.52
C ASP A 130 9.68 23.30 -2.34
N LEU A 131 11.01 23.28 -2.49
CA LEU A 131 11.76 22.28 -3.23
C LEU A 131 12.83 21.59 -2.37
N SER A 132 12.60 21.52 -1.06
CA SER A 132 13.51 20.90 -0.11
C SER A 132 13.73 19.42 -0.44
N PHE A 133 14.92 19.08 -0.94
CA PHE A 133 15.28 17.70 -1.27
C PHE A 133 15.79 16.92 -0.06
N TRP A 134 16.47 17.62 0.87
CA TRP A 134 17.08 17.03 2.06
C TRP A 134 16.35 17.49 3.31
N ASN A 135 15.65 16.57 3.96
CA ASN A 135 15.06 16.80 5.28
C ASN A 135 15.72 15.86 6.30
N LEU A 136 16.54 16.42 7.20
CA LEU A 136 17.20 15.65 8.26
C LEU A 136 16.29 15.39 9.47
N GLY A 137 15.13 16.05 9.52
CA GLY A 137 14.24 16.06 10.68
C GLY A 137 14.67 17.09 11.75
N PRO A 138 13.92 17.15 12.86
CA PRO A 138 14.23 18.05 13.97
C PRO A 138 15.59 17.74 14.61
N TYR A 139 16.35 18.77 14.95
CA TYR A 139 17.66 18.66 15.61
C TYR A 139 17.70 19.48 16.91
N PHE A 140 18.04 18.81 18.02
CA PHE A 140 18.17 19.41 19.35
C PHE A 140 19.62 19.21 19.85
N PRO A 141 20.49 20.24 19.78
CA PRO A 141 21.93 20.09 20.01
C PRO A 141 22.32 19.48 21.36
N ASN A 142 21.53 19.75 22.40
CA ASN A 142 21.83 19.35 23.78
C ASN A 142 20.95 18.17 24.26
N ASP A 143 20.11 17.61 23.39
CA ASP A 143 19.24 16.48 23.73
C ASP A 143 19.18 15.46 22.57
N LEU A 144 20.03 14.44 22.69
CA LEU A 144 20.10 13.35 21.72
C LEU A 144 18.77 12.59 21.64
N TRP A 145 18.09 12.38 22.77
CA TRP A 145 16.84 11.63 22.76
C TRP A 145 15.72 12.42 22.11
N ALA A 146 15.61 13.73 22.38
CA ALA A 146 14.65 14.59 21.68
C ALA A 146 14.91 14.62 20.16
N THR A 147 16.18 14.61 19.74
CA THR A 147 16.56 14.52 18.32
C THR A 147 16.10 13.19 17.72
N LEU A 148 16.44 12.06 18.34
CA LEU A 148 16.04 10.74 17.86
C LEU A 148 14.51 10.58 17.83
N ARG A 149 13.83 11.06 18.88
CA ARG A 149 12.37 11.09 18.97
C ARG A 149 11.78 11.89 17.80
N GLY A 150 12.28 13.10 17.55
CA GLY A 150 11.83 13.94 16.43
C GLY A 150 12.02 13.25 15.07
N VAL A 151 13.13 12.55 14.87
CA VAL A 151 13.37 11.74 13.66
C VAL A 151 12.37 10.59 13.53
N PHE A 152 12.02 9.92 14.63
CA PHE A 152 11.04 8.84 14.62
C PHE A 152 9.60 9.33 14.41
N GLU A 153 9.28 10.56 14.84
CA GLU A 153 7.96 11.19 14.70
C GLU A 153 7.74 11.84 13.31
N THR A 154 8.81 12.04 12.54
CA THR A 154 8.75 12.71 11.22
C THR A 154 8.68 11.70 10.06
N GLU A 155 7.71 11.87 9.16
CA GLU A 155 7.41 10.92 8.07
C GLU A 155 8.44 10.91 6.93
N TYR A 156 8.90 12.08 6.49
CA TYR A 156 9.69 12.21 5.26
C TYR A 156 11.04 12.84 5.57
N THR A 157 11.95 12.03 6.12
CA THR A 157 13.35 12.39 6.38
C THR A 157 14.32 11.50 5.60
N VAL A 158 15.57 11.94 5.48
CA VAL A 158 16.67 11.14 4.94
C VAL A 158 16.79 9.82 5.70
N TRP A 159 16.57 9.83 7.01
CA TRP A 159 16.62 8.62 7.85
C TRP A 159 15.51 7.63 7.51
N THR A 160 14.29 8.12 7.28
CA THR A 160 13.19 7.26 6.79
C THR A 160 13.48 6.72 5.39
N ALA A 161 14.12 7.51 4.52
CA ALA A 161 14.44 7.10 3.16
C ALA A 161 15.52 6.00 3.11
N PHE A 162 16.54 6.06 3.96
CA PHE A 162 17.60 5.05 3.97
C PHE A 162 17.26 3.85 4.85
N PHE A 163 16.84 4.07 6.10
CA PHE A 163 16.65 2.97 7.04
C PHE A 163 15.24 2.40 6.95
N ALA A 164 14.22 3.23 7.14
CA ALA A 164 12.84 2.75 7.20
C ALA A 164 12.41 2.14 5.86
N ALA A 165 12.72 2.80 4.73
CA ALA A 165 12.39 2.28 3.40
C ALA A 165 13.13 0.98 3.07
N THR A 166 14.33 0.74 3.62
CA THR A 166 15.03 -0.55 3.46
C THR A 166 14.21 -1.69 4.09
N PHE A 167 13.69 -1.51 5.31
CA PHE A 167 12.82 -2.51 5.94
C PHE A 167 11.48 -2.65 5.21
N VAL A 168 10.88 -1.54 4.77
CA VAL A 168 9.66 -1.58 3.95
C VAL A 168 9.90 -2.41 2.68
N THR A 169 10.98 -2.15 1.96
CA THR A 169 11.33 -2.83 0.70
C THR A 169 11.62 -4.32 0.93
N MET A 170 12.37 -4.66 1.99
CA MET A 170 12.61 -6.06 2.36
C MET A 170 11.32 -6.80 2.70
N ALA A 171 10.38 -6.17 3.39
CA ALA A 171 9.10 -6.80 3.72
C ALA A 171 8.24 -7.00 2.47
N THR A 172 8.04 -5.95 1.67
CA THR A 172 7.17 -5.96 0.48
C THR A 172 7.70 -6.85 -0.63
N HIS A 173 9.01 -7.05 -0.74
CA HIS A 173 9.61 -7.88 -1.79
C HIS A 173 10.08 -9.25 -1.30
N GLY A 174 10.46 -9.37 -0.04
CA GLY A 174 11.03 -10.58 0.54
C GLY A 174 10.02 -11.48 1.25
N THR A 175 8.89 -10.95 1.72
CA THR A 175 7.90 -11.72 2.50
C THR A 175 6.51 -11.76 1.88
N ASP A 176 6.24 -10.87 0.93
CA ASP A 176 4.94 -10.72 0.33
C ASP A 176 4.70 -11.76 -0.77
N GLN A 177 3.59 -12.49 -0.66
CA GLN A 177 3.29 -13.55 -1.62
C GLN A 177 3.18 -13.04 -3.06
N ASP A 178 2.60 -11.86 -3.31
CA ASP A 178 2.44 -11.34 -4.69
C ASP A 178 3.81 -11.15 -5.35
N MET A 179 4.71 -10.43 -4.68
CA MET A 179 6.04 -10.16 -5.22
C MET A 179 6.87 -11.43 -5.36
N VAL A 180 6.84 -12.30 -4.35
CA VAL A 180 7.60 -13.55 -4.37
C VAL A 180 7.09 -14.49 -5.46
N GLN A 181 5.77 -14.56 -5.70
CA GLN A 181 5.21 -15.33 -6.80
C GLN A 181 5.76 -14.85 -8.14
N ARG A 182 5.77 -13.54 -8.39
CA ARG A 182 6.36 -12.97 -9.62
C ARG A 182 7.82 -13.35 -9.76
N MET A 183 8.60 -13.26 -8.68
CA MET A 183 10.00 -13.68 -8.67
C MET A 183 10.18 -15.16 -9.01
N LEU A 184 9.30 -16.04 -8.51
CA LEU A 184 9.32 -17.48 -8.78
C LEU A 184 8.91 -17.84 -10.22
N THR A 185 8.22 -16.95 -10.94
CA THR A 185 7.91 -17.14 -12.37
C THR A 185 9.07 -16.80 -13.30
N ALA A 186 10.13 -16.14 -12.80
CA ALA A 186 11.29 -15.81 -13.60
C ALA A 186 12.06 -17.08 -14.02
N LYS A 187 12.69 -17.02 -15.21
CA LYS A 187 13.42 -18.17 -15.79
C LYS A 187 14.53 -18.70 -14.87
N ASN A 188 15.21 -17.81 -14.14
CA ASN A 188 16.29 -18.14 -13.21
C ASN A 188 16.49 -17.03 -12.17
N PRO A 189 17.23 -17.30 -11.06
CA PRO A 189 17.44 -16.33 -9.99
C PRO A 189 18.10 -15.02 -10.43
N SER A 190 19.03 -15.06 -11.38
CA SER A 190 19.70 -13.86 -11.89
C SER A 190 18.73 -12.93 -12.61
N LYS A 191 17.82 -13.49 -13.44
CA LYS A 191 16.76 -12.70 -14.10
C LYS A 191 15.72 -12.20 -13.11
N SER A 192 15.40 -12.97 -12.07
CA SER A 192 14.53 -12.51 -10.96
C SER A 192 15.13 -11.30 -10.24
N ARG A 193 16.42 -11.35 -9.88
CA ARG A 193 17.14 -10.24 -9.24
C ARG A 193 17.21 -9.01 -10.14
N LEU A 194 17.51 -9.20 -11.43
CA LEU A 194 17.55 -8.10 -12.39
C LEU A 194 16.17 -7.45 -12.51
N ALA A 195 15.09 -8.23 -12.61
CA ALA A 195 13.73 -7.69 -12.69
C ALA A 195 13.36 -6.88 -11.44
N LEU A 196 13.74 -7.37 -10.26
CA LEU A 196 13.52 -6.69 -8.98
C LEU A 196 14.27 -5.34 -8.89
N VAL A 197 15.55 -5.30 -9.30
CA VAL A 197 16.32 -4.04 -9.29
C VAL A 197 15.81 -3.09 -10.36
N ALA A 198 15.50 -3.60 -11.56
CA ALA A 198 14.98 -2.81 -12.66
C ALA A 198 13.62 -2.18 -12.33
N SER A 199 12.73 -2.89 -11.62
CA SER A 199 11.46 -2.31 -11.18
C SER A 199 11.68 -1.17 -10.18
N GLY A 200 12.59 -1.32 -9.22
CA GLY A 200 12.92 -0.24 -8.28
C GLY A 200 13.52 0.99 -8.95
N LEU A 201 14.35 0.80 -10.00
CA LEU A 201 14.87 1.92 -10.80
C LEU A 201 13.79 2.57 -11.67
N ALA A 202 12.83 1.79 -12.16
CA ALA A 202 11.69 2.31 -12.94
C ALA A 202 10.72 3.13 -12.07
N ASP A 203 10.65 2.87 -10.77
CA ASP A 203 9.82 3.66 -9.84
C ASP A 203 10.32 5.10 -9.69
N LEU A 204 11.65 5.36 -9.80
CA LEU A 204 12.22 6.69 -9.64
C LEU A 204 11.62 7.74 -10.60
N PRO A 205 11.62 7.57 -11.94
CA PRO A 205 11.01 8.53 -12.84
C PRO A 205 9.49 8.65 -12.65
N ILE A 206 8.80 7.58 -12.23
CA ILE A 206 7.34 7.60 -11.98
C ILE A 206 7.02 8.49 -10.78
N VAL A 207 7.73 8.27 -9.66
CA VAL A 207 7.55 9.07 -8.44
C VAL A 207 7.90 10.53 -8.71
N PHE A 208 9.02 10.77 -9.39
CA PHE A 208 9.43 12.12 -9.77
C PHE A 208 8.37 12.84 -10.62
N ALA A 209 7.75 12.14 -11.58
CA ALA A 209 6.67 12.67 -12.39
C ALA A 209 5.43 13.04 -11.55
N PHE A 210 4.97 12.18 -10.64
CA PHE A 210 3.83 12.49 -9.77
C PHE A 210 4.11 13.62 -8.78
N LEU A 211 5.32 13.71 -8.22
CA LEU A 211 5.72 14.86 -7.40
C LEU A 211 5.72 16.16 -8.21
N SER A 212 6.26 16.10 -9.44
CA SER A 212 6.26 17.24 -10.36
C SER A 212 4.84 17.68 -10.72
N ILE A 213 3.91 16.74 -10.95
CA ILE A 213 2.49 17.05 -11.17
C ILE A 213 1.90 17.80 -9.97
N GLY A 214 2.17 17.36 -8.74
CA GLY A 214 1.71 18.06 -7.54
C GLY A 214 2.19 19.51 -7.47
N ILE A 215 3.48 19.74 -7.74
CA ILE A 215 4.09 21.07 -7.78
C ILE A 215 3.47 21.93 -8.89
N LEU A 216 3.30 21.37 -10.10
CA LEU A 216 2.72 22.09 -11.23
C LEU A 216 1.24 22.43 -11.01
N LEU A 217 0.47 21.54 -10.37
CA LEU A 217 -0.91 21.82 -9.97
C LEU A 217 -0.97 22.96 -8.96
N TYR A 218 -0.07 22.97 -7.98
CA TYR A 218 0.04 24.07 -7.03
C TYR A 218 0.29 25.41 -7.74
N VAL A 219 1.30 25.47 -8.61
CA VAL A 219 1.62 26.69 -9.38
C VAL A 219 0.43 27.11 -10.27
N HIS A 220 -0.19 26.16 -10.96
CA HIS A 220 -1.34 26.42 -11.84
C HIS A 220 -2.51 27.08 -11.10
N TYR A 221 -2.95 26.49 -9.98
CA TYR A 221 -4.09 27.02 -9.22
C TYR A 221 -3.76 28.26 -8.39
N GLN A 222 -2.48 28.56 -8.14
CA GLN A 222 -2.08 29.84 -7.56
C GLN A 222 -2.14 30.98 -8.59
N GLN A 223 -1.94 30.69 -9.87
CA GLN A 223 -2.07 31.67 -10.95
C GLN A 223 -3.50 31.87 -11.41
N ASP A 224 -4.26 30.80 -11.48
CA ASP A 224 -5.65 30.80 -11.90
C ASP A 224 -6.50 30.12 -10.81
N PRO A 225 -6.85 30.85 -9.73
CA PRO A 225 -7.62 30.29 -8.63
C PRO A 225 -9.02 29.85 -9.09
N ASP A 226 -9.30 28.56 -8.92
CA ASP A 226 -10.63 27.99 -9.19
C ASP A 226 -11.46 27.97 -7.90
N PRO A 227 -12.61 28.68 -7.84
CA PRO A 227 -13.46 28.68 -6.66
C PRO A 227 -14.09 27.31 -6.35
N ASN A 228 -14.15 26.40 -7.33
CA ASN A 228 -14.69 25.05 -7.18
C ASN A 228 -13.60 24.00 -6.92
N LEU A 229 -12.37 24.42 -6.64
CA LEU A 229 -11.27 23.50 -6.34
C LEU A 229 -11.65 22.62 -5.14
N PRO A 230 -11.48 21.27 -5.24
CA PRO A 230 -11.81 20.40 -4.14
C PRO A 230 -11.03 20.73 -2.87
N THR A 231 -11.72 20.78 -1.74
CA THR A 231 -11.10 21.00 -0.42
C THR A 231 -10.17 19.86 0.00
N ARG A 232 -10.39 18.65 -0.53
CA ARG A 232 -9.56 17.49 -0.27
C ARG A 232 -8.41 17.45 -1.29
N ASN A 233 -7.16 17.62 -0.85
CA ASN A 233 -5.96 17.58 -1.70
C ASN A 233 -5.90 16.33 -2.61
N ALA A 234 -6.36 15.21 -2.06
CA ALA A 234 -6.63 13.94 -2.73
C ALA A 234 -7.32 14.04 -4.10
N HIS A 235 -8.28 14.97 -4.22
CA HIS A 235 -9.18 15.09 -5.35
C HIS A 235 -8.66 16.05 -6.42
N VAL A 236 -7.70 16.92 -6.09
CA VAL A 236 -7.22 18.00 -6.96
C VAL A 236 -6.70 17.48 -8.30
N PHE A 237 -5.92 16.39 -8.28
CA PHE A 237 -5.40 15.82 -9.53
C PHE A 237 -6.52 15.25 -10.42
N ALA A 238 -7.46 14.51 -9.84
CA ALA A 238 -8.60 13.97 -10.56
C ALA A 238 -9.54 15.09 -11.08
N TYR A 239 -9.69 16.17 -10.30
CA TYR A 239 -10.44 17.36 -10.67
C TYR A 239 -9.82 18.04 -11.90
N TYR A 240 -8.49 18.23 -11.91
CA TYR A 240 -7.79 18.78 -13.06
C TYR A 240 -7.98 17.94 -14.32
N ILE A 241 -7.88 16.61 -14.22
CA ILE A 241 -8.14 15.69 -15.34
C ILE A 241 -9.54 15.92 -15.91
N LEU A 242 -10.54 16.04 -15.05
CA LEU A 242 -11.93 16.12 -15.45
C LEU A 242 -12.37 17.49 -15.96
N HIS A 243 -11.73 18.58 -15.52
CA HIS A 243 -12.15 19.95 -15.88
C HIS A 243 -11.26 20.54 -16.98
N GLN A 244 -9.95 20.38 -16.87
CA GLN A 244 -8.99 21.14 -17.69
C GLN A 244 -8.49 20.39 -18.92
N LEU A 245 -8.60 19.05 -18.95
CA LEU A 245 -8.09 18.28 -20.08
C LEU A 245 -9.11 18.16 -21.22
N PRO A 246 -8.64 18.17 -22.48
CA PRO A 246 -9.51 18.04 -23.64
C PRO A 246 -10.20 16.67 -23.71
N PRO A 247 -11.35 16.59 -24.40
CA PRO A 247 -12.01 15.32 -24.70
C PRO A 247 -11.05 14.33 -25.37
N GLY A 248 -11.25 13.03 -25.14
CA GLY A 248 -10.33 11.98 -25.58
C GLY A 248 -9.19 11.75 -24.60
N PHE A 249 -8.31 12.74 -24.37
CA PHE A 249 -7.21 12.61 -23.40
C PHE A 249 -7.69 12.48 -21.96
N ARG A 250 -8.76 13.20 -21.61
CA ARG A 250 -9.49 13.00 -20.34
C ARG A 250 -9.90 11.53 -20.17
N GLY A 251 -10.52 10.94 -21.20
CA GLY A 251 -10.93 9.54 -21.19
C GLY A 251 -9.75 8.56 -21.11
N LEU A 252 -8.66 8.84 -21.82
CA LEU A 252 -7.44 8.03 -21.81
C LEU A 252 -6.81 7.99 -20.41
N LEU A 253 -6.78 9.11 -19.69
CA LEU A 253 -6.24 9.18 -18.33
C LEU A 253 -7.12 8.49 -17.30
N ILE A 254 -8.43 8.68 -17.39
CA ILE A 254 -9.39 7.95 -16.55
C ILE A 254 -9.22 6.45 -16.78
N ALA A 255 -9.10 6.02 -18.04
CA ALA A 255 -8.78 4.64 -18.38
C ALA A 255 -7.43 4.20 -17.80
N GLY A 256 -6.40 5.06 -17.82
CA GLY A 256 -5.08 4.80 -17.21
C GLY A 256 -5.12 4.64 -15.68
N ILE A 257 -5.93 5.44 -14.99
CA ILE A 257 -6.15 5.33 -13.53
C ILE A 257 -6.81 3.99 -13.21
N PHE A 258 -7.89 3.63 -13.92
CA PHE A 258 -8.55 2.35 -13.73
C PHE A 258 -7.65 1.18 -14.12
N ALA A 259 -6.94 1.26 -15.25
CA ALA A 259 -5.94 0.29 -15.67
C ALA A 259 -4.93 0.00 -14.55
N THR A 260 -4.33 1.04 -13.98
CA THR A 260 -3.36 0.92 -12.88
C THR A 260 -3.98 0.30 -11.63
N ALA A 261 -5.19 0.71 -11.27
CA ALA A 261 -5.92 0.14 -10.13
C ALA A 261 -6.23 -1.34 -10.34
N MET A 262 -6.75 -1.70 -11.53
CA MET A 262 -7.13 -3.06 -11.90
C MET A 262 -5.92 -4.01 -11.94
N GLY A 263 -4.77 -3.57 -12.44
CA GLY A 263 -3.52 -4.38 -12.40
C GLY A 263 -3.05 -4.67 -10.98
N SER A 264 -3.11 -3.68 -10.07
CA SER A 264 -2.80 -3.91 -8.65
C SER A 264 -3.85 -4.78 -7.93
N LEU A 265 -5.10 -4.73 -8.38
CA LEU A 265 -6.20 -5.49 -7.80
C LEU A 265 -6.18 -6.96 -8.24
N SER A 266 -5.96 -7.24 -9.52
CA SER A 266 -5.91 -8.61 -10.04
C SER A 266 -4.80 -9.43 -9.37
N THR A 267 -3.65 -8.78 -9.16
CA THR A 267 -2.46 -9.37 -8.53
C THR A 267 -2.69 -9.61 -7.04
N ALA A 268 -3.30 -8.66 -6.34
CA ALA A 268 -3.73 -8.84 -4.95
C ALA A 268 -4.74 -9.99 -4.80
N LEU A 269 -5.78 -10.04 -5.65
CA LEU A 269 -6.78 -11.11 -5.65
C LEU A 269 -6.15 -12.48 -5.89
N ASN A 270 -5.25 -12.59 -6.85
CA ASN A 270 -4.52 -13.82 -7.14
C ASN A 270 -3.65 -14.27 -5.95
N ALA A 271 -2.92 -13.34 -5.32
CA ALA A 271 -2.06 -13.64 -4.17
C ALA A 271 -2.86 -14.05 -2.93
N LEU A 272 -3.97 -13.37 -2.65
CA LEU A 272 -4.92 -13.70 -1.58
C LEU A 272 -5.53 -15.10 -1.81
N ALA A 273 -6.09 -15.33 -2.99
CA ALA A 273 -6.71 -16.62 -3.33
C ALA A 273 -5.68 -17.77 -3.29
N THR A 274 -4.47 -17.56 -3.80
CA THR A 274 -3.43 -18.60 -3.79
C THR A 274 -2.97 -18.93 -2.38
N SER A 275 -2.70 -17.92 -1.54
CA SER A 275 -2.28 -18.14 -0.15
C SER A 275 -3.37 -18.82 0.65
N TRP A 276 -4.62 -18.37 0.51
CA TRP A 276 -5.76 -19.01 1.16
C TRP A 276 -5.90 -20.47 0.74
N VAL A 277 -5.87 -20.76 -0.56
CA VAL A 277 -6.03 -22.14 -1.04
C VAL A 277 -4.91 -23.04 -0.54
N ARG A 278 -3.65 -22.59 -0.65
CA ARG A 278 -2.48 -23.41 -0.31
C ARG A 278 -2.24 -23.55 1.19
N ASP A 279 -2.44 -22.50 1.96
CA ASP A 279 -2.09 -22.46 3.38
C ASP A 279 -3.26 -22.84 4.29
N TRP A 280 -4.51 -22.72 3.82
CA TRP A 280 -5.71 -22.97 4.62
C TRP A 280 -6.64 -24.00 3.99
N TYR A 281 -7.07 -23.81 2.74
CA TYR A 281 -8.06 -24.70 2.14
C TYR A 281 -7.56 -26.14 1.97
N GLU A 282 -6.41 -26.33 1.31
CA GLU A 282 -5.86 -27.67 1.05
C GLU A 282 -5.49 -28.43 2.33
N PRO A 283 -4.78 -27.83 3.31
CA PRO A 283 -4.40 -28.56 4.53
C PRO A 283 -5.59 -28.94 5.42
N PHE A 284 -6.62 -28.10 5.53
CA PHE A 284 -7.70 -28.29 6.49
C PHE A 284 -8.99 -28.84 5.89
N PHE A 285 -9.32 -28.49 4.64
CA PHE A 285 -10.62 -28.78 4.04
C PHE A 285 -10.54 -29.77 2.88
N ALA A 286 -9.36 -29.96 2.27
CA ALA A 286 -9.19 -30.87 1.15
C ALA A 286 -7.85 -31.67 1.16
N PRO A 287 -7.44 -32.31 2.26
CA PRO A 287 -6.12 -32.96 2.39
C PRO A 287 -5.87 -34.10 1.39
N HIS A 288 -6.91 -34.65 0.76
CA HIS A 288 -6.82 -35.83 -0.11
C HIS A 288 -7.23 -35.59 -1.58
N PHE A 289 -7.55 -34.36 -2.01
CA PHE A 289 -8.14 -34.12 -3.35
C PHE A 289 -7.14 -33.56 -4.38
N LYS A 290 -7.14 -34.13 -5.60
CA LYS A 290 -6.29 -33.73 -6.75
C LYS A 290 -6.86 -32.51 -7.51
N ASN A 291 -5.98 -31.52 -7.76
CA ASN A 291 -5.93 -30.45 -8.78
C ASN A 291 -7.22 -29.73 -9.29
N SER A 292 -8.31 -30.42 -9.63
CA SER A 292 -9.51 -29.79 -10.23
C SER A 292 -10.33 -29.00 -9.20
N ASN A 293 -10.44 -29.51 -7.96
CA ASN A 293 -11.11 -28.81 -6.87
C ASN A 293 -10.31 -27.61 -6.36
N SER A 294 -8.97 -27.65 -6.41
CA SER A 294 -8.12 -26.51 -6.03
C SER A 294 -8.35 -25.30 -6.95
N LEU A 295 -8.59 -25.52 -8.25
CA LEU A 295 -8.89 -24.43 -9.18
C LEU A 295 -10.26 -23.80 -8.91
N ARG A 296 -11.28 -24.61 -8.61
CA ARG A 296 -12.61 -24.12 -8.21
C ARG A 296 -12.54 -23.36 -6.88
N ALA A 297 -11.80 -23.87 -5.90
CA ALA A 297 -11.57 -23.22 -4.62
C ALA A 297 -10.87 -21.87 -4.80
N ALA A 298 -9.86 -21.78 -5.68
CA ALA A 298 -9.18 -20.51 -5.98
C ALA A 298 -10.12 -19.48 -6.60
N ARG A 299 -11.02 -19.90 -7.51
CA ARG A 299 -12.02 -19.01 -8.13
C ARG A 299 -13.04 -18.50 -7.10
N TRP A 300 -13.59 -19.37 -6.25
CA TRP A 300 -14.52 -18.95 -5.19
C TRP A 300 -13.82 -18.07 -4.14
N SER A 301 -12.58 -18.37 -3.80
CA SER A 301 -11.77 -17.52 -2.91
C SER A 301 -11.54 -16.14 -3.52
N THR A 302 -11.30 -16.07 -4.83
CA THR A 302 -11.17 -14.78 -5.55
C THR A 302 -12.44 -13.94 -5.41
N VAL A 303 -13.62 -14.54 -5.57
CA VAL A 303 -14.91 -13.85 -5.38
C VAL A 303 -15.12 -13.42 -3.93
N ALA A 304 -14.78 -14.27 -2.96
CA ALA A 304 -14.90 -13.93 -1.55
C ALA A 304 -13.98 -12.75 -1.16
N PHE A 305 -12.71 -12.79 -1.56
CA PHE A 305 -11.79 -11.69 -1.32
C PHE A 305 -12.19 -10.43 -2.08
N ALA A 306 -12.72 -10.53 -3.30
CA ALA A 306 -13.29 -9.40 -4.02
C ALA A 306 -14.37 -8.68 -3.17
N GLY A 307 -15.31 -9.43 -2.57
CA GLY A 307 -16.29 -8.85 -1.65
C GLY A 307 -15.65 -8.17 -0.43
N ILE A 308 -14.65 -8.81 0.18
CA ILE A 308 -13.90 -8.24 1.32
C ILE A 308 -13.20 -6.92 0.93
N LEU A 309 -12.58 -6.86 -0.25
CA LEU A 309 -11.91 -5.65 -0.73
C LEU A 309 -12.89 -4.50 -0.97
N VAL A 310 -14.09 -4.77 -1.48
CA VAL A 310 -15.17 -3.76 -1.60
C VAL A 310 -15.59 -3.24 -0.23
N LEU A 311 -15.76 -4.12 0.76
CA LEU A 311 -16.12 -3.73 2.13
C LEU A 311 -15.04 -2.84 2.77
N ILE A 312 -13.76 -3.22 2.63
CA ILE A 312 -12.63 -2.44 3.16
C ILE A 312 -12.52 -1.08 2.44
N GLY A 313 -12.66 -1.06 1.11
CA GLY A 313 -12.67 0.17 0.32
C GLY A 313 -13.82 1.09 0.71
N GLY A 314 -15.02 0.54 0.94
CA GLY A 314 -16.20 1.27 1.42
C GLY A 314 -16.01 1.83 2.83
N ALA A 315 -15.44 1.04 3.75
CA ALA A 315 -15.08 1.50 5.09
C ALA A 315 -14.03 2.63 5.04
N THR A 316 -13.05 2.51 4.15
CA THR A 316 -12.06 3.57 3.91
C THR A 316 -12.73 4.84 3.39
N ALA A 317 -13.65 4.71 2.41
CA ALA A 317 -14.41 5.83 1.87
C ALA A 317 -15.21 6.53 2.98
N TRP A 318 -15.90 5.76 3.82
CA TRP A 318 -16.64 6.29 4.96
C TRP A 318 -15.75 7.11 5.91
N VAL A 319 -14.57 6.57 6.29
CA VAL A 319 -13.62 7.26 7.17
C VAL A 319 -13.16 8.59 6.55
N VAL A 320 -12.86 8.62 5.25
CA VAL A 320 -12.39 9.85 4.57
C VAL A 320 -13.52 10.87 4.40
N ILE A 321 -14.75 10.42 4.14
CA ILE A 321 -15.94 11.29 4.09
C ILE A 321 -16.17 11.92 5.46
N SER A 322 -16.10 11.14 6.54
CA SER A 322 -16.28 11.64 7.90
C SER A 322 -15.12 12.51 8.39
N ASN A 323 -13.91 12.35 7.85
CA ASN A 323 -12.72 13.09 8.24
C ASN A 323 -12.01 13.69 7.01
N PRO A 324 -12.49 14.82 6.46
CA PRO A 324 -11.99 15.39 5.21
C PRO A 324 -10.52 15.80 5.23
N THR A 325 -9.94 16.01 6.41
CA THR A 325 -8.51 16.36 6.61
C THR A 325 -7.57 15.15 6.56
N SER A 326 -8.12 13.96 6.35
CA SER A 326 -7.35 12.72 6.28
C SER A 326 -6.39 12.70 5.10
N ARG A 327 -5.14 12.32 5.36
CA ARG A 327 -4.10 12.19 4.33
C ARG A 327 -4.12 10.77 3.75
N ILE A 328 -4.26 10.64 2.42
CA ILE A 328 -4.32 9.32 1.75
C ILE A 328 -3.05 8.50 1.99
N LEU A 329 -1.86 9.13 1.87
CA LEU A 329 -0.59 8.41 1.91
C LEU A 329 -0.40 7.63 3.23
N PRO A 330 -0.55 8.24 4.43
CA PRO A 330 -0.52 7.49 5.69
C PRO A 330 -1.61 6.43 5.81
N ILE A 331 -2.81 6.66 5.26
CA ILE A 331 -3.90 5.67 5.30
C ILE A 331 -3.51 4.42 4.49
N VAL A 332 -3.07 4.59 3.24
CA VAL A 332 -2.77 3.46 2.35
C VAL A 332 -1.47 2.76 2.75
N LEU A 333 -0.40 3.54 3.00
CA LEU A 333 0.92 2.98 3.30
C LEU A 333 1.07 2.55 4.77
N GLY A 334 0.33 3.19 5.68
CA GLY A 334 0.41 2.91 7.11
C GLY A 334 -0.13 1.54 7.49
N VAL A 335 -1.03 0.94 6.69
CA VAL A 335 -1.57 -0.41 6.90
C VAL A 335 -0.45 -1.45 6.94
N PHE A 336 0.51 -1.38 6.02
CA PHE A 336 1.67 -2.29 6.01
C PHE A 336 2.48 -2.22 7.30
N GLY A 337 2.57 -1.00 7.86
CA GLY A 337 3.34 -0.71 9.06
C GLY A 337 3.01 -1.61 10.25
N TYR A 338 1.74 -1.95 10.43
CA TYR A 338 1.26 -2.68 11.60
C TYR A 338 1.67 -4.15 11.63
N THR A 339 1.84 -4.76 10.46
CA THR A 339 1.83 -6.23 10.32
C THR A 339 3.05 -6.78 9.59
N TYR A 340 3.61 -6.03 8.63
CA TYR A 340 4.79 -6.49 7.88
C TYR A 340 6.05 -6.58 8.73
N GLY A 341 6.11 -5.80 9.81
CA GLY A 341 7.15 -5.95 10.83
C GLY A 341 7.20 -7.38 11.38
N SER A 342 6.04 -7.92 11.74
CA SER A 342 5.89 -9.29 12.26
C SER A 342 6.32 -10.36 11.25
N LEU A 343 5.94 -10.21 9.98
CA LEU A 343 6.37 -11.13 8.93
C LEU A 343 7.88 -11.11 8.72
N LEU A 344 8.43 -9.93 8.45
CA LEU A 344 9.83 -9.76 8.12
C LEU A 344 10.75 -10.23 9.25
N GLY A 345 10.37 -10.00 10.53
CA GLY A 345 11.16 -10.47 11.66
C GLY A 345 11.37 -11.99 11.67
N ILE A 346 10.33 -12.78 11.40
CA ILE A 346 10.43 -14.25 11.37
C ILE A 346 11.17 -14.75 10.13
N PHE A 347 10.96 -14.10 8.97
CA PHE A 347 11.72 -14.43 7.76
C PHE A 347 13.22 -14.17 7.92
N LEU A 348 13.60 -13.01 8.49
CA LEU A 348 14.98 -12.70 8.80
C LEU A 348 15.57 -13.68 9.82
N LEU A 349 14.81 -14.05 10.86
CA LEU A 349 15.27 -15.07 11.81
C LEU A 349 15.55 -16.40 11.11
N GLY A 350 14.63 -16.86 10.26
CA GLY A 350 14.78 -18.11 9.50
C GLY A 350 15.94 -18.09 8.51
N ALA A 351 16.24 -16.93 7.92
CA ALA A 351 17.33 -16.75 6.97
C ALA A 351 18.70 -16.56 7.64
N LEU A 352 18.77 -15.81 8.74
CA LEU A 352 20.02 -15.41 9.39
C LEU A 352 20.45 -16.36 10.51
N THR A 353 19.56 -17.22 11.02
CA THR A 353 19.88 -18.12 12.13
C THR A 353 19.57 -19.58 11.82
N LYS A 354 20.46 -20.49 12.25
CA LYS A 354 20.28 -21.94 12.09
C LYS A 354 19.57 -22.58 13.28
N ASN A 355 19.84 -22.11 14.49
CA ASN A 355 19.48 -22.79 15.75
C ASN A 355 18.52 -21.99 16.66
N ARG A 356 17.90 -20.92 16.15
CA ARG A 356 16.94 -20.08 16.88
C ARG A 356 15.56 -20.17 16.25
N GLY A 357 14.55 -19.72 17.00
CA GLY A 357 13.13 -19.76 16.66
C GLY A 357 12.49 -21.12 16.92
N SER A 358 11.21 -21.10 17.26
CA SER A 358 10.39 -22.30 17.48
C SER A 358 8.98 -22.07 16.93
N ASP A 359 8.25 -23.14 16.63
CA ASP A 359 6.94 -23.00 15.96
C ASP A 359 5.96 -22.12 16.74
N THR A 360 5.82 -22.37 18.04
CA THR A 360 4.97 -21.56 18.94
C THR A 360 5.63 -20.24 19.31
N GLY A 361 6.95 -20.21 19.51
CA GLY A 361 7.67 -19.00 19.90
C GLY A 361 7.59 -17.91 18.82
N ASN A 362 7.59 -18.30 17.55
CA ASN A 362 7.42 -17.38 16.43
C ASN A 362 6.04 -16.70 16.44
N LEU A 363 4.97 -17.39 16.85
CA LEU A 363 3.65 -16.79 16.99
C LEU A 363 3.66 -15.70 18.07
N ILE A 364 4.24 -16.01 19.23
CA ILE A 364 4.40 -15.05 20.34
C ILE A 364 5.20 -13.82 19.85
N ALA A 365 6.28 -14.05 19.13
CA ALA A 365 7.11 -12.98 18.58
C ALA A 365 6.36 -12.10 17.56
N MET A 366 5.57 -12.68 16.67
CA MET A 366 4.74 -11.93 15.71
C MET A 366 3.69 -11.06 16.41
N VAL A 367 3.04 -11.59 17.46
CA VAL A 367 2.09 -10.84 18.28
C VAL A 367 2.81 -9.71 19.04
N ALA A 368 3.98 -9.98 19.63
CA ALA A 368 4.78 -8.97 20.31
C ALA A 368 5.21 -7.85 19.36
N GLY A 369 5.61 -8.17 18.13
CA GLY A 369 5.92 -7.18 17.10
C GLY A 369 4.73 -6.29 16.74
N PHE A 370 3.55 -6.89 16.54
CA PHE A 370 2.32 -6.14 16.28
C PHE A 370 1.97 -5.21 17.45
N LEU A 371 2.01 -5.73 18.68
CA LEU A 371 1.69 -4.94 19.88
C LEU A 371 2.68 -3.79 20.10
N ALA A 372 3.97 -4.02 19.87
CA ALA A 372 4.98 -2.97 19.93
C ALA A 372 4.69 -1.85 18.94
N VAL A 373 4.36 -2.18 17.69
CA VAL A 373 3.97 -1.17 16.69
C VAL A 373 2.65 -0.48 17.07
N ALA A 374 1.66 -1.22 17.57
CA ALA A 374 0.39 -0.64 18.01
C ALA A 374 0.60 0.41 19.10
N VAL A 375 1.42 0.10 20.12
CA VAL A 375 1.76 1.04 21.19
C VAL A 375 2.59 2.21 20.65
N LEU A 376 3.64 1.95 19.87
CA LEU A 376 4.54 2.99 19.37
C LEU A 376 3.86 3.94 18.38
N SER A 377 2.86 3.47 17.61
CA SER A 377 2.10 4.30 16.66
C SER A 377 0.92 5.05 17.30
N GLY A 378 0.59 4.79 18.57
CA GLY A 378 -0.55 5.42 19.24
C GLY A 378 -1.91 4.80 18.89
N LEU A 379 -1.94 3.65 18.21
CA LEU A 379 -3.17 3.00 17.73
C LEU A 379 -4.24 2.83 18.83
N PRO A 380 -3.94 2.40 20.07
CA PRO A 380 -4.96 2.29 21.11
C PRO A 380 -5.69 3.60 21.39
N SER A 381 -4.97 4.73 21.41
CA SER A 381 -5.56 6.05 21.62
C SER A 381 -6.41 6.49 20.43
N ASP A 382 -6.00 6.16 19.20
CA ASP A 382 -6.79 6.44 18.00
C ASP A 382 -8.08 5.62 17.95
N LEU A 383 -8.04 4.35 18.38
CA LEU A 383 -9.23 3.51 18.48
C LEU A 383 -10.21 4.03 19.54
N LEU A 384 -9.72 4.51 20.69
CA LEU A 384 -10.57 5.11 21.72
C LEU A 384 -11.25 6.39 21.23
N LYS A 385 -10.52 7.26 20.52
CA LYS A 385 -11.10 8.47 19.90
C LYS A 385 -12.22 8.13 18.92
N LEU A 386 -12.08 7.03 18.16
CA LEU A 386 -13.07 6.59 17.19
C LEU A 386 -14.41 6.19 17.84
N ILE A 387 -14.37 5.73 19.09
CA ILE A 387 -15.57 5.40 19.89
C ILE A 387 -15.94 6.50 20.90
N GLY A 388 -15.37 7.70 20.77
CA GLY A 388 -15.68 8.87 21.61
C GLY A 388 -15.08 8.84 23.02
N LEU A 389 -14.11 7.97 23.29
CA LEU A 389 -13.43 7.87 24.58
C LEU A 389 -12.12 8.68 24.60
N PRO A 390 -11.69 9.18 25.79
CA PRO A 390 -10.43 9.89 25.91
C PRO A 390 -9.23 9.00 25.56
N PRO A 391 -8.14 9.58 25.04
CA PRO A 391 -6.93 8.83 24.72
C PRO A 391 -6.29 8.28 26.00
N LEU A 392 -5.53 7.19 25.87
CA LEU A 392 -4.77 6.65 26.99
C LEU A 392 -3.65 7.62 27.40
N PRO A 393 -3.37 7.75 28.71
CA PRO A 393 -2.21 8.50 29.17
C PRO A 393 -0.93 7.86 28.60
N ARG A 394 -0.08 8.70 28.00
CA ARG A 394 1.18 8.28 27.39
C ARG A 394 2.33 9.06 28.03
N PRO A 395 3.45 8.41 28.37
CA PRO A 395 4.63 9.13 28.85
C PRO A 395 5.19 10.06 27.76
N ASP A 396 5.59 11.27 28.16
CA ASP A 396 6.11 12.26 27.22
C ASP A 396 7.37 11.81 26.51
N TRP A 397 8.19 10.94 27.11
CA TRP A 397 9.43 10.46 26.51
C TRP A 397 9.22 9.47 25.35
N LEU A 398 8.01 8.90 25.18
CA LEU A 398 7.76 7.81 24.24
C LEU A 398 7.27 8.35 22.87
N PRO A 399 8.06 8.24 21.78
CA PRO A 399 7.71 8.78 20.46
C PRO A 399 6.41 8.20 19.91
N ILE A 400 5.66 8.99 19.14
CA ILE A 400 4.62 8.46 18.24
C ILE A 400 5.26 8.21 16.88
N ILE A 401 5.67 6.96 16.64
CA ILE A 401 6.46 6.67 15.44
C ILE A 401 5.65 6.90 14.16
N ALA A 402 6.26 7.64 13.23
CA ALA A 402 5.74 7.86 11.90
C ALA A 402 5.59 6.53 11.14
N PHE A 403 4.65 6.48 10.19
CA PHE A 403 4.30 5.24 9.52
C PHE A 403 5.47 4.50 8.83
N PRO A 404 6.51 5.14 8.27
CA PRO A 404 7.61 4.42 7.65
C PRO A 404 8.40 3.57 8.65
N TRP A 405 8.56 4.05 9.89
CA TRP A 405 9.33 3.39 10.94
C TRP A 405 8.63 2.15 11.51
N ARG A 406 7.31 2.03 11.35
CA ARG A 406 6.49 0.96 11.95
C ARG A 406 7.00 -0.43 11.58
N ILE A 407 7.33 -0.68 10.30
CA ILE A 407 7.88 -1.98 9.87
C ILE A 407 9.22 -2.25 10.55
N THR A 408 10.10 -1.25 10.62
CA THR A 408 11.42 -1.37 11.24
C THR A 408 11.31 -1.82 12.71
N PHE A 409 10.54 -1.10 13.53
CA PHE A 409 10.37 -1.45 14.94
C PHE A 409 9.64 -2.79 15.13
N GLY A 410 8.63 -3.08 14.31
CA GLY A 410 7.93 -4.36 14.34
C GLY A 410 8.85 -5.54 13.97
N THR A 411 9.72 -5.38 12.98
CA THR A 411 10.72 -6.37 12.56
C THR A 411 11.75 -6.61 13.66
N LEU A 412 12.33 -5.54 14.21
CA LEU A 412 13.34 -5.66 15.26
C LEU A 412 12.75 -6.35 16.49
N THR A 413 11.56 -5.94 16.93
CA THR A 413 10.88 -6.56 18.08
C THR A 413 10.60 -8.03 17.83
N THR A 414 10.02 -8.36 16.67
CA THR A 414 9.69 -9.75 16.33
C THR A 414 10.94 -10.61 16.26
N PHE A 415 11.99 -10.13 15.59
CA PHE A 415 13.25 -10.85 15.47
C PHE A 415 13.86 -11.11 16.85
N LEU A 416 13.95 -10.08 17.70
CA LEU A 416 14.53 -10.18 19.04
C LEU A 416 13.77 -11.15 19.93
N VAL A 417 12.44 -11.05 19.98
CA VAL A 417 11.61 -11.96 20.78
C VAL A 417 11.74 -13.39 20.25
N ALA A 418 11.71 -13.58 18.93
CA ALA A 418 11.83 -14.90 18.33
C ALA A 418 13.21 -15.54 18.55
N TYR A 419 14.27 -14.73 18.61
CA TYR A 419 15.64 -15.17 18.84
C TYR A 419 15.84 -15.91 20.17
N PHE A 420 15.09 -15.53 21.21
CA PHE A 420 15.18 -16.17 22.52
C PHE A 420 14.53 -17.55 22.59
N PHE A 421 13.73 -17.94 21.59
CA PHE A 421 13.22 -19.30 21.50
C PHE A 421 14.22 -20.22 20.80
N THR A 422 14.37 -21.42 21.32
CA THR A 422 15.14 -22.49 20.68
C THR A 422 14.21 -23.52 20.05
N PRO A 423 14.59 -24.14 18.92
CA PRO A 423 13.87 -25.28 18.38
C PRO A 423 13.79 -26.38 19.45
N LYS A 424 12.63 -27.03 19.59
CA LYS A 424 12.60 -28.32 20.32
C LYS A 424 13.55 -29.27 19.59
N SER A 425 14.47 -29.91 20.31
CA SER A 425 15.39 -30.89 19.72
C SER A 425 14.58 -31.88 18.89
N ARG A 426 14.95 -32.03 17.61
CA ARG A 426 14.35 -33.03 16.73
C ARG A 426 14.68 -34.43 17.18
#